data_AF-A0A522C0S7-F1
#
_entry.id   AF-A0A522C0S7-F1
#
_cell.length_a   1.000
_cell.length_b   1.000
_cell.length_c   1.000
_cell.angle_alpha   90.00
_cell.angle_beta   90.00
_cell.angle_gamma   90.00
#
_symmetry.space_group_name_H-M   'P 1'
#
loop_
_entity.id
_entity.type
_entity.pdbx_description
1 polymer ?
#
loop_
_entity_poly.entity_id
_entity_poly.type
_entity_poly.pdbx_seq_one_letter_code
_entity_poly.pdbx_strand_id
1 'polypeptide(L)' 'MRYVEIRGDLHRGISVLKMRGSNHTHAIREFTITDQGLQVDGTFEVTTGILAGQPLL' A
#
# COMPACT_ATOMS: atom_id res chain seq x y z
N MET A 1 -5.91 4.18 4.65
CA MET A 1 -4.49 4.48 4.34
C MET A 1 -3.64 4.02 5.52
N ARG A 2 -2.46 3.46 5.26
CA ARG A 2 -1.56 2.96 6.32
C ARG A 2 -0.14 3.42 6.03
N TYR A 3 0.59 3.78 7.08
CA TYR A 3 2.02 4.03 7.05
C TYR A 3 2.75 2.72 7.42
N VAL A 4 3.82 2.43 6.69
CA VAL A 4 4.66 1.25 6.89
C VAL A 4 6.10 1.73 6.87
N GLU A 5 6.85 1.43 7.93
CA GLU A 5 8.28 1.69 7.95
C GLU A 5 9.01 0.49 7.35
N ILE A 6 9.79 0.73 6.30
CA ILE A 6 10.59 -0.31 5.63
C ILE A 6 12.01 0.23 5.51
N ARG A 7 12.98 -0.48 6.09
CA ARG A 7 14.41 -0.11 6.05
C ARG A 7 14.72 1.34 6.50
N GLY A 8 13.90 1.89 7.41
CA GLY A 8 14.06 3.25 7.94
C GLY A 8 13.35 4.34 7.13
N ASP A 9 12.71 4.00 6.02
CA ASP A 9 11.88 4.91 5.23
C ASP A 9 10.39 4.69 5.51
N LEU A 10 9.63 5.78 5.53
CA LEU A 10 8.18 5.76 5.73
C LEU A 10 7.46 5.66 4.38
N HIS A 11 6.89 4.48 4.13
CA HIS A 11 6.10 4.19 2.94
C HIS A 11 4.60 4.32 3.24
N ARG A 12 3.83 4.66 2.20
CA ARG A 12 2.38 4.84 2.27
C ARG A 12 1.67 3.82 1.40
N GLY A 13 0.78 3.05 2.02
CA GLY A 13 0.03 1.99 1.36
C GLY A 13 -1.47 2.23 1.26
N ILE A 14 -2.05 1.82 0.15
CA ILE A 14 -3.50 1.81 -0.11
C ILE A 14 -3.95 0.44 -0.63
N SER A 15 -5.14 0.02 -0.21
CA SER A 15 -5.80 -1.18 -0.71
C SER A 15 -7.29 -0.91 -0.89
N VAL A 16 -7.87 -1.59 -1.88
CA VAL A 16 -9.32 -1.59 -2.07
C VAL A 16 -9.89 -2.75 -1.28
N LEU A 17 -10.58 -2.45 -0.18
CA LEU A 17 -11.17 -3.49 0.68
C LEU A 17 -12.44 -4.09 0.07
N LYS A 18 -13.18 -3.29 -0.71
CA LYS A 18 -14.43 -3.70 -1.32
C LYS A 18 -14.77 -2.81 -2.51
N MET A 19 -15.23 -3.43 -3.58
CA MET A 19 -15.88 -2.78 -4.72
C MET A 19 -17.10 -3.63 -5.12
N ARG A 20 -18.22 -3.00 -5.44
CA ARG A 20 -19.44 -3.70 -5.90
C ARG A 20 -19.55 -3.53 -7.41
N GLY A 21 -19.94 -4.58 -8.12
CA GLY A 21 -20.18 -4.52 -9.58
C GLY A 21 -18.91 -4.44 -10.45
N SER A 22 -17.72 -4.57 -9.86
CA SER A 22 -16.46 -4.67 -10.58
C SER A 22 -15.44 -5.47 -9.77
N ASN A 23 -14.54 -6.13 -10.47
CA ASN A 23 -13.33 -6.68 -9.86
C ASN A 23 -12.43 -5.55 -9.39
N HIS A 24 -11.68 -5.82 -8.32
CA HIS A 24 -10.61 -4.95 -7.84
C HIS A 24 -9.42 -5.80 -7.44
N THR A 25 -8.24 -5.18 -7.37
CA THR A 25 -7.04 -5.86 -6.91
C THR A 25 -7.09 -6.08 -5.40
N HIS A 26 -6.69 -7.28 -4.96
CA HIS A 26 -6.52 -7.60 -3.53
C HIS A 26 -5.13 -7.20 -3.01
N ALA A 27 -4.27 -6.62 -3.85
CA ALA A 27 -2.94 -6.18 -3.46
C ALA A 27 -2.98 -4.88 -2.67
N ILE A 28 -2.01 -4.72 -1.78
CA ILE A 28 -1.66 -3.43 -1.19
C ILE A 28 -0.69 -2.75 -2.16
N ARG A 29 -1.04 -1.54 -2.59
CA ARG A 29 -0.23 -0.72 -3.50
C ARG A 29 0.45 0.39 -2.72
N GLU A 30 1.69 0.67 -3.07
CA GLU A 30 2.35 1.87 -2.60
C GLU A 30 1.81 3.10 -3.34
N PHE A 31 1.83 4.25 -2.68
CA PHE A 31 1.55 5.51 -3.36
C PHE A 31 2.40 6.65 -2.81
N THR A 32 2.65 7.63 -3.66
CA THR A 32 3.32 8.88 -3.31
C THR A 32 2.39 10.05 -3.59
N ILE A 33 2.51 11.11 -2.79
CA ILE A 33 1.83 12.38 -3.04
C ILE A 33 2.89 13.33 -3.57
N THR A 34 2.70 13.78 -4.81
CA THR A 34 3.57 14.75 -5.48
C THR A 34 2.79 16.04 -5.73
N ASP A 35 3.44 17.06 -6.26
CA ASP A 35 2.79 18.30 -6.67
C ASP A 35 1.76 18.10 -7.81
N GLN A 36 1.80 16.93 -8.47
CA GLN A 36 0.83 16.51 -9.49
C GLN A 36 -0.31 15.64 -8.91
N GLY A 37 -0.34 15.44 -7.59
CA GLY A 37 -1.34 14.65 -6.89
C GLY A 37 -0.88 13.25 -6.48
N LEU A 38 -1.86 12.36 -6.28
CA LEU A 38 -1.66 10.98 -5.84
C LEU A 38 -1.19 10.11 -7.00
N GLN A 39 0.02 9.58 -6.90
CA GLN A 39 0.56 8.58 -7.81
C GLN A 39 0.56 7.23 -7.11
N VAL A 40 -0.26 6.30 -7.60
CA VAL A 40 -0.26 4.90 -7.12
C VAL A 40 0.83 4.17 -7.89
N ASP A 41 1.84 3.71 -7.16
CA ASP A 41 3.04 3.10 -7.72
C ASP A 41 2.98 1.57 -7.63
N GLY A 42 4.14 0.92 -7.69
CA GLY A 42 4.33 -0.52 -7.63
C GLY A 42 3.76 -1.23 -6.39
N THR A 43 3.87 -2.56 -6.41
CA THR A 43 3.49 -3.42 -5.28
C THR A 43 4.59 -3.38 -4.22
N PHE A 44 4.23 -3.37 -2.93
CA PHE A 44 5.22 -3.53 -1.85
C PHE A 44 6.00 -4.85 -2.01
N GLU A 45 7.33 -4.80 -1.84
CA GLU A 45 8.19 -5.98 -1.66
C GLU A 45 8.11 -6.56 -0.22
N VAL A 46 6.99 -6.38 0.46
CA VAL A 46 6.80 -6.89 1.83
C VAL A 46 5.91 -8.12 1.76
N THR A 47 6.44 -9.25 2.22
CA THR A 47 5.84 -10.57 2.04
C THR A 47 4.59 -10.78 2.91
N THR A 48 4.52 -10.20 4.11
CA THR A 48 3.35 -10.34 4.99
C THR A 48 3.27 -9.26 6.09
N GLY A 49 2.15 -9.21 6.81
CA GLY A 49 2.04 -8.47 8.07
C GLY A 49 1.70 -6.98 7.98
N ILE A 50 1.56 -6.43 6.76
CA ILE A 50 1.15 -5.02 6.55
C ILE A 50 -0.19 -4.71 7.24
N LEU A 51 -1.18 -5.61 7.09
CA LEU A 51 -2.50 -5.45 7.70
C LEU A 51 -2.47 -5.61 9.23
N ALA A 52 -1.54 -6.44 9.73
CA ALA A 52 -1.33 -6.63 11.17
C ALA A 52 -0.50 -5.50 11.81
N GLY A 53 0.09 -4.62 10.99
CA GLY A 53 0.98 -3.56 11.47
C GLY A 53 2.38 -4.02 11.88
N GLN A 54 2.73 -5.26 11.55
CA GLN A 54 4.04 -5.86 11.79
C GLN A 54 4.55 -6.37 10.44
N PRO A 55 5.05 -5.49 9.56
CA PRO A 55 5.60 -5.90 8.28
C PRO A 55 6.78 -6.85 8.50
N LEU A 56 6.74 -8.01 7.86
CA LEU A 56 7.83 -8.97 7.82
C LEU A 56 8.37 -9.01 6.38
N LEU A 57 9.69 -8.87 6.24
CA LEU A 57 10.40 -8.99 4.97
C LEU A 57 10.48 -10.46 4.57
#